data_AF-G8XG10-F1
#
_entry.id   AF-G8XG10-F1
#
_cell.length_a   1.000
_cell.length_b   1.000
_cell.length_c   1.000
_cell.angle_alpha   90.00
_cell.angle_beta   90.00
_cell.angle_gamma   90.00
#
_symmetry.space_group_name_H-M   'P 1'
#
loop_
_entity.id
_entity.type
_entity.pdbx_description
1 polymer ?
#
loop_
_entity_poly.entity_id
_entity_poly.type
_entity_poly.pdbx_seq_one_letter_code
_entity_poly.pdbx_strand_id
1 'polypeptide(L)'
;MTIAGRFSDRRPLRLLAPGGAGLCAGWALLALAVGSTAATVPLVLVQGALSFAVGSTLVTRALYAAGEAPSLGGSFATAALNVGAAVGPALAGAALGAGSGYRSVPWLSAGLVASALATAAVAGWRGRR
;
A
#
# COMPACT_ATOMS: atom_id res chain seq x y z
N MET A 1 -21.10 -23.07 -0.86
CA MET A 1 -20.78 -21.63 -0.87
C MET A 1 -19.37 -21.39 -1.43
N THR A 2 -19.06 -21.92 -2.64
CA THR A 2 -17.65 -22.03 -3.12
C THR A 2 -17.45 -21.52 -4.56
N ILE A 3 -18.52 -21.16 -5.27
CA ILE A 3 -18.43 -20.66 -6.66
C ILE A 3 -18.19 -19.13 -6.70
N ALA A 4 -18.66 -18.38 -5.70
CA ALA A 4 -18.47 -16.93 -5.61
C ALA A 4 -17.00 -16.50 -5.43
N GLY A 5 -16.16 -17.35 -4.81
CA GLY A 5 -14.74 -17.06 -4.59
C GLY A 5 -13.91 -17.04 -5.88
N ARG A 6 -14.11 -18.01 -6.79
CA ARG A 6 -13.28 -18.15 -8.00
C ARG A 6 -13.53 -17.09 -9.08
N PHE A 7 -14.70 -16.45 -9.10
CA PHE A 7 -15.04 -15.41 -10.07
C PHE A 7 -14.87 -13.98 -9.54
N SER A 8 -14.93 -13.77 -8.21
CA SER A 8 -14.73 -12.45 -7.58
C SER A 8 -13.25 -12.02 -7.54
N ASP A 9 -12.32 -12.96 -7.71
CA ASP A 9 -10.86 -12.71 -7.68
C ASP A 9 -10.32 -11.90 -8.87
N ARG A 10 -11.04 -11.79 -9.99
CA ARG A 10 -10.40 -11.37 -11.25
C ARG A 10 -10.31 -9.86 -11.50
N ARG A 11 -11.13 -9.02 -10.88
CA ARG A 11 -11.14 -7.57 -11.19
C ARG A 11 -10.27 -6.71 -10.26
N PRO A 12 -10.31 -6.86 -8.92
CA PRO A 12 -9.52 -6.01 -8.03
C PRO A 12 -8.05 -6.44 -7.89
N LEU A 13 -7.74 -7.74 -7.97
CA LEU A 13 -6.35 -8.23 -7.96
C LEU A 13 -5.53 -7.73 -9.16
N ARG A 14 -6.18 -7.51 -10.31
CA ARG A 14 -5.55 -6.95 -11.52
C ARG A 14 -5.07 -5.52 -11.36
N LEU A 15 -5.56 -4.80 -10.35
CA LEU A 15 -5.14 -3.42 -10.09
C LEU A 15 -4.23 -3.36 -8.84
N LEU A 16 -4.54 -4.15 -7.81
CA LEU A 16 -3.76 -4.18 -6.57
C LEU A 16 -2.37 -4.79 -6.74
N ALA A 17 -2.22 -5.88 -7.50
CA ALA A 17 -0.92 -6.52 -7.68
C ALA A 17 0.07 -5.65 -8.49
N PRO A 18 -0.26 -5.19 -9.72
CA PRO A 18 0.64 -4.31 -10.45
C PRO A 18 0.74 -2.92 -9.83
N GLY A 19 -0.35 -2.39 -9.24
CA GLY A 19 -0.32 -1.11 -8.53
C GLY A 19 0.57 -1.14 -7.29
N GLY A 20 0.52 -2.22 -6.51
CA GLY A 20 1.40 -2.42 -5.37
C GLY A 20 2.87 -2.64 -5.77
N ALA A 21 3.12 -3.43 -6.81
CA ALA A 21 4.48 -3.57 -7.37
C ALA A 21 5.02 -2.23 -7.90
N GLY A 22 4.18 -1.47 -8.60
CA GLY A 22 4.47 -0.12 -9.09
C GLY A 22 4.76 0.86 -7.96
N LEU A 23 3.99 0.82 -6.86
CA LEU A 23 4.26 1.59 -5.65
C LEU A 23 5.64 1.26 -5.08
N CYS A 24 5.94 -0.03 -4.91
CA CYS A 24 7.23 -0.48 -4.38
C CYS A 24 8.40 0.02 -5.25
N ALA A 25 8.29 -0.15 -6.57
CA ALA A 25 9.28 0.31 -7.53
C ALA A 25 9.40 1.84 -7.52
N GLY A 26 8.28 2.57 -7.48
CA GLY A 26 8.25 4.03 -7.43
C GLY A 26 8.92 4.59 -6.18
N TRP A 27 8.80 3.92 -5.03
CA TRP A 27 9.45 4.33 -3.79
C TRP A 27 10.96 4.11 -3.86
N ALA A 28 11.39 2.98 -4.43
CA ALA A 28 12.80 2.76 -4.72
C ALA A 28 13.37 3.80 -5.71
N LEU A 29 12.63 4.11 -6.78
CA LEU A 29 13.02 5.15 -7.74
C LEU A 29 13.12 6.53 -7.10
N LEU A 30 12.18 6.89 -6.21
CA LEU A 30 12.25 8.13 -5.43
C LEU A 30 13.50 8.16 -4.54
N ALA A 31 13.86 7.04 -3.91
CA ALA A 31 15.06 6.94 -3.09
C ALA A 31 16.34 7.18 -3.91
N LEU A 32 16.38 6.66 -5.14
CA LEU A 32 17.48 6.87 -6.08
C LEU A 32 17.50 8.29 -6.67
N ALA A 33 16.33 8.91 -6.86
CA ALA A 33 16.18 10.25 -7.42
C ALA A 33 16.51 11.38 -6.44
N VAL A 34 16.75 11.07 -5.15
CA VAL A 34 17.17 12.07 -4.15
C VAL A 34 18.43 12.79 -4.63
N GLY A 35 18.28 14.08 -4.94
CA GLY A 35 19.32 14.94 -5.53
C GLY A 35 18.92 15.58 -6.86
N SER A 36 17.86 15.09 -7.51
CA SER A 36 17.32 15.68 -8.75
C SER A 36 15.88 16.14 -8.57
N THR A 37 15.67 17.46 -8.45
CA THR A 37 14.33 18.07 -8.35
C THR A 37 13.47 17.73 -9.57
N ALA A 38 14.06 17.77 -10.76
CA ALA A 38 13.38 17.47 -12.02
C ALA A 38 12.84 16.03 -12.08
N ALA A 39 13.52 15.06 -11.46
CA ALA A 39 13.03 13.69 -11.35
C ALA A 39 12.06 13.51 -10.17
N THR A 40 12.33 14.16 -9.05
CA THR A 40 11.56 13.98 -7.80
C THR A 40 10.13 14.49 -7.93
N VAL A 41 9.93 15.69 -8.49
CA VAL A 41 8.60 16.31 -8.64
C VAL A 41 7.59 15.42 -9.39
N PRO A 42 7.87 14.95 -10.62
CA PRO A 42 6.93 14.09 -11.33
C PRO A 42 6.77 12.74 -10.63
N LEU A 43 7.84 12.16 -10.07
CA LEU A 43 7.75 10.88 -9.34
C LEU A 43 6.84 10.98 -8.12
N VAL A 44 6.89 12.07 -7.35
CA VAL A 44 5.99 12.28 -6.21
C VAL A 44 4.54 12.35 -6.65
N LEU A 45 4.24 13.03 -7.77
CA LEU A 45 2.87 13.09 -8.31
C LEU A 45 2.38 11.71 -8.77
N VAL A 46 3.20 10.97 -9.53
CA VAL A 46 2.88 9.60 -9.93
C VAL A 46 2.66 8.73 -8.70
N GLN A 47 3.51 8.87 -7.69
CA GLN A 47 3.41 8.07 -6.49
C GLN A 47 2.19 8.41 -5.63
N GLY A 48 1.81 9.68 -5.56
CA GLY A 48 0.56 10.12 -4.97
C GLY A 48 -0.63 9.47 -5.67
N ALA A 49 -0.69 9.58 -7.00
CA ALA A 49 -1.77 8.99 -7.81
C ALA A 49 -1.87 7.47 -7.63
N LEU A 50 -0.73 6.76 -7.66
CA LEU A 50 -0.67 5.31 -7.41
C LEU A 50 -1.12 4.96 -5.99
N SER A 51 -0.67 5.71 -4.98
CA SER A 51 -1.04 5.49 -3.58
C SER A 51 -2.55 5.68 -3.37
N PHE A 52 -3.14 6.71 -3.97
CA PHE A 52 -4.57 6.94 -3.94
C PHE A 52 -5.36 5.84 -4.66
N ALA A 53 -4.92 5.43 -5.85
CA ALA A 53 -5.59 4.38 -6.62
C ALA A 53 -5.58 3.04 -5.88
N VAL A 54 -4.43 2.64 -5.33
CA VAL A 54 -4.30 1.39 -4.56
C VAL A 54 -5.05 1.49 -3.24
N GLY A 55 -4.91 2.60 -2.50
CA GLY A 55 -5.56 2.82 -1.21
C GLY A 55 -7.09 2.81 -1.31
N SER A 56 -7.67 3.56 -2.26
CA SER A 56 -9.13 3.57 -2.49
C SER A 56 -9.68 2.19 -2.90
N THR A 57 -8.90 1.44 -3.70
CA THR A 57 -9.24 0.06 -4.07
C THR A 57 -9.23 -0.87 -2.85
N LEU A 58 -8.24 -0.74 -1.95
CA LEU A 58 -8.17 -1.51 -0.70
C LEU A 58 -9.34 -1.20 0.24
N VAL A 59 -9.69 0.08 0.43
CA VAL A 59 -10.84 0.49 1.24
C VAL A 59 -12.13 -0.11 0.67
N THR A 60 -12.35 0.05 -0.63
CA THR A 60 -13.50 -0.54 -1.32
C THR A 60 -13.57 -2.06 -1.13
N ARG A 61 -12.42 -2.74 -1.16
CA ARG A 61 -12.34 -4.19 -0.93
C ARG A 61 -12.66 -4.57 0.51
N ALA A 62 -12.22 -3.81 1.50
CA ALA A 62 -12.56 -4.06 2.90
C ALA A 62 -14.08 -3.94 3.13
N LEU A 63 -14.72 -2.94 2.52
CA LEU A 63 -16.17 -2.77 2.57
C LEU A 63 -16.91 -3.95 1.92
N TYR A 64 -16.50 -4.36 0.71
CA TYR A 64 -17.12 -5.51 0.04
C TYR A 64 -16.90 -6.85 0.76
N ALA A 65 -15.77 -7.02 1.45
CA ALA A 65 -15.49 -8.23 2.23
C ALA A 65 -16.40 -8.36 3.47
N ALA A 66 -16.90 -7.24 3.98
CA ALA A 66 -17.72 -7.18 5.19
C ALA A 66 -19.23 -7.20 4.91
N GLY A 67 -19.68 -7.89 3.86
CA GLY A 67 -21.09 -7.90 3.44
C GLY A 67 -22.08 -8.29 4.55
N GLU A 68 -21.71 -9.25 5.39
CA GLU A 68 -22.51 -9.73 6.54
C GLU A 68 -22.39 -8.83 7.78
N ALA A 69 -21.43 -7.89 7.81
CA ALA A 69 -21.21 -6.97 8.92
C ALA A 69 -20.65 -5.59 8.44
N PRO A 70 -21.45 -4.77 7.75
CA PRO A 70 -20.95 -3.57 7.06
C PRO A 70 -20.30 -2.53 7.98
N SER A 71 -20.78 -2.41 9.23
CA SER A 71 -20.21 -1.51 10.25
C SER A 71 -18.78 -1.90 10.63
N LEU A 72 -18.45 -3.20 10.62
CA LEU A 72 -17.10 -3.69 10.88
C LEU A 72 -16.16 -3.39 9.70
N GLY A 73 -16.62 -3.55 8.46
CA GLY A 73 -15.80 -3.23 7.28
C GLY A 73 -15.33 -1.78 7.26
N GLY A 74 -16.27 -0.85 7.47
CA GLY A 74 -15.97 0.59 7.50
C GLY A 74 -15.08 0.99 8.67
N SER A 75 -15.36 0.48 9.88
CA SER A 75 -14.55 0.79 11.07
C SER A 75 -13.12 0.25 10.96
N PHE A 76 -12.91 -0.96 10.45
CA PHE A 76 -11.57 -1.50 10.22
C PHE A 76 -10.81 -0.75 9.13
N ALA A 77 -11.46 -0.35 8.02
CA ALA A 77 -10.81 0.44 6.98
C ALA A 77 -10.32 1.80 7.53
N THR A 78 -11.17 2.48 8.29
CA THR A 78 -10.81 3.76 8.96
C THR A 78 -9.72 3.57 10.00
N ALA A 79 -9.80 2.52 10.82
CA ALA A 79 -8.77 2.21 11.80
C ALA A 79 -7.42 1.96 11.12
N ALA A 80 -7.38 1.19 10.03
CA ALA A 80 -6.16 0.93 9.28
C ALA A 80 -5.57 2.21 8.67
N LEU A 81 -6.41 3.10 8.11
CA LEU A 81 -5.96 4.41 7.61
C LEU A 81 -5.35 5.28 8.72
N ASN A 82 -6.00 5.36 9.89
CA ASN A 82 -5.49 6.12 11.03
C ASN A 82 -4.17 5.55 11.56
N VAL A 83 -4.05 4.23 11.66
CA VAL A 83 -2.79 3.58 12.05
C VAL A 83 -1.69 3.91 11.04
N GLY A 84 -1.97 3.81 9.74
CA GLY A 84 -1.00 4.19 8.70
C GLY A 84 -0.58 5.67 8.78
N ALA A 85 -1.55 6.57 8.98
CA ALA A 85 -1.32 8.01 9.09
C ALA A 85 -0.53 8.41 10.35
N ALA A 86 -0.62 7.62 11.42
CA ALA A 86 0.17 7.83 12.63
C ALA A 86 1.57 7.19 12.55
N VAL A 87 1.62 5.91 12.18
CA VAL A 87 2.86 5.11 12.19
C VAL A 87 3.80 5.54 11.07
N GLY A 88 3.30 5.86 9.87
CA GLY A 88 4.12 6.26 8.73
C GLY A 88 5.02 7.47 9.02
N PRO A 89 4.44 8.63 9.40
CA PRO A 89 5.22 9.80 9.80
C PRO A 89 6.09 9.56 11.03
N ALA A 90 5.65 8.77 12.01
CA ALA A 90 6.46 8.43 13.17
C ALA A 90 7.74 7.67 12.79
N LEU A 91 7.63 6.66 11.91
CA LEU A 91 8.78 5.91 11.40
C LEU A 91 9.70 6.80 10.53
N ALA A 92 9.12 7.63 9.66
CA ALA A 92 9.89 8.56 8.85
C ALA A 92 10.66 9.59 9.71
N GLY A 93 10.00 10.14 10.73
CA GLY A 93 10.61 11.05 11.70
C GLY A 93 11.73 10.39 12.50
N ALA A 94 11.53 9.15 12.96
CA ALA A 94 12.56 8.39 13.65
C ALA A 94 13.78 8.11 12.76
N ALA A 95 13.58 7.73 11.49
CA ALA A 95 14.66 7.50 10.54
C ALA A 95 15.47 8.78 10.26
N LEU A 96 14.79 9.91 10.08
CA LEU A 96 15.45 11.21 9.92
C LEU A 96 16.18 11.65 11.19
N GLY A 97 15.56 11.49 12.36
CA GLY A 97 16.15 11.81 13.66
C GLY A 97 17.37 10.96 14.01
N ALA A 98 17.44 9.73 13.50
CA ALA A 98 18.61 8.86 13.60
C ALA A 98 19.78 9.25 12.66
N GLY A 99 19.65 10.34 11.89
CA GLY A 99 20.70 10.80 10.97
C GLY A 99 20.81 10.00 9.67
N SER A 100 19.81 9.16 9.34
CA SER A 100 19.85 8.31 8.13
C SER A 100 19.66 9.07 6.81
N GLY A 101 19.46 10.39 6.88
CA GLY A 101 19.30 11.28 5.73
C GLY A 101 17.98 11.08 4.96
N TYR A 102 17.70 11.97 4.01
CA TYR A 102 16.42 11.98 3.28
C TYR A 102 16.16 10.76 2.39
N ARG A 103 17.21 10.03 1.99
CA ARG A 103 17.06 8.76 1.24
C ARG A 103 16.42 7.65 2.06
N SER A 104 16.52 7.69 3.39
CA SER A 104 16.00 6.64 4.26
C SER A 104 14.47 6.53 4.20
N VAL A 105 13.77 7.67 4.09
CA VAL A 105 12.30 7.74 4.08
C VAL A 105 11.67 6.97 2.90
N PRO A 106 12.05 7.22 1.63
CA PRO A 106 11.48 6.46 0.51
C PRO A 106 11.88 4.97 0.54
N TRP A 107 13.06 4.61 1.05
CA TRP A 107 13.41 3.21 1.27
C TRP A 107 12.53 2.54 2.34
N LEU A 108 12.23 3.24 3.43
CA LEU A 108 11.33 2.77 4.46
C LEU A 108 9.92 2.55 3.89
N SER A 109 9.41 3.48 3.09
CA SER A 109 8.14 3.33 2.37
C SER A 109 8.14 2.13 1.42
N ALA A 110 9.24 1.91 0.67
CA ALA A 110 9.39 0.73 -0.18
C ALA A 110 9.31 -0.57 0.64
N GLY A 111 10.00 -0.63 1.78
CA GLY A 111 9.96 -1.76 2.71
C GLY A 111 8.56 -2.03 3.26
N LEU A 112 7.81 -0.98 3.63
CA LEU A 112 6.42 -1.11 4.08
C LEU A 112 5.51 -1.67 2.98
N VAL A 113 5.62 -1.16 1.75
CA VAL A 113 4.86 -1.69 0.60
C VAL A 113 5.22 -3.14 0.32
N ALA A 114 6.52 -3.49 0.36
CA ALA A 114 6.97 -4.87 0.18
C ALA A 114 6.40 -5.80 1.26
N SER A 115 6.36 -5.38 2.53
CA SER A 115 5.76 -6.16 3.61
C SER A 115 4.25 -6.37 3.42
N ALA A 116 3.53 -5.35 2.93
CA ALA A 116 2.11 -5.45 2.61
C ALA A 116 1.87 -6.46 1.47
N LEU A 117 2.69 -6.41 0.41
CA LEU A 117 2.62 -7.36 -0.71
C LEU A 117 2.91 -8.80 -0.27
N ALA A 118 3.93 -8.99 0.58
CA ALA A 118 4.26 -10.30 1.14
C ALA A 118 3.09 -10.86 1.98
N THR A 119 2.48 -10.02 2.82
CA THR A 119 1.32 -10.40 3.64
C THR A 119 0.13 -10.78 2.76
N ALA A 120 -0.14 -10.01 1.70
CA ALA A 120 -1.19 -10.33 0.73
C ALA A 120 -0.91 -11.64 -0.02
N ALA A 121 0.33 -11.90 -0.41
CA ALA A 121 0.73 -13.14 -1.08
C ALA A 121 0.55 -14.36 -0.16
N VAL A 122 0.97 -14.27 1.11
CA VAL A 122 0.78 -15.34 2.10
C VAL A 122 -0.70 -15.61 2.34
N ALA A 123 -1.53 -14.58 2.51
CA ALA A 123 -2.97 -14.73 2.67
C ALA A 123 -3.61 -15.39 1.44
N GLY A 124 -3.23 -14.94 0.23
CA GLY A 124 -3.71 -15.51 -1.03
C GLY A 124 -3.22 -16.94 -1.29
N TRP A 125 -2.10 -17.36 -0.72
CA TRP A 125 -1.63 -18.75 -0.77
C TRP A 125 -2.42 -19.66 0.17
N ARG A 126 -2.71 -19.19 1.39
CA ARG A 126 -3.50 -19.94 2.38
C ARG A 126 -4.94 -20.17 1.92
N GLY A 127 -5.57 -19.20 1.25
CA GLY A 127 -6.93 -19.35 0.73
C GLY A 127 -7.05 -20.27 -0.50
N ARG A 128 -5.95 -20.71 -1.10
CA ARG A 128 -5.93 -21.69 -2.21
C ARG A 128 -5.74 -23.14 -1.75
N ARG A 129 -5.38 -23.34 -0.49
CA ARG A 129 -5.29 -24.65 0.16
C ARG A 129 -6.64 -25.01 0.76
#